data_AF-A0A9P5YDI8-F1
#
_entry.id   AF-A0A9P5YDI8-F1
#
_cell.length_a   1.000
_cell.length_b   1.000
_cell.length_c   1.000
_cell.angle_alpha   90.00
_cell.angle_beta   90.00
_cell.angle_gamma   90.00
#
_symmetry.space_group_name_H-M   'P 1'
#
loop_
_entity.id
_entity.type
_entity.pdbx_description
1 polymer ?
#
loop_
_entity_poly.entity_id
_entity_poly.type
_entity_poly.pdbx_seq_one_letter_code
_entity_poly.pdbx_strand_id
1 'polypeptide(L)'
;DPDPRDQAKMARHLSKYIFPRQYGLSSPFQFTSQTRGAFKLPNYQDRESEISLKGPCKTPRRLKGILSLLESMIWRHEKCGYKPLRDKICPSKVVPHCFSLISEG
;
A
#
# COMPACT_ATOMS: atom_id res chain seq x y z
N ASP A 1 21.09 10.49 -3.13
CA ASP A 1 20.41 9.19 -2.99
C ASP A 1 19.96 8.97 -1.56
N PRO A 2 18.91 8.16 -1.32
CA PRO A 2 18.46 7.85 0.04
C PRO A 2 19.53 7.05 0.80
N ASP A 3 19.62 7.19 2.13
CA ASP A 3 20.54 6.38 2.95
C ASP A 3 20.16 4.88 2.80
N PRO A 4 21.09 3.99 2.44
CA PRO A 4 20.84 2.55 2.33
C PRO A 4 20.20 1.93 3.58
N ARG A 5 20.50 2.47 4.77
CA ARG A 5 19.93 2.01 6.04
C ARG A 5 18.44 2.34 6.15
N ASP A 6 18.05 3.52 5.67
CA ASP A 6 16.66 3.96 5.66
C ASP A 6 15.85 3.18 4.62
N GLN A 7 16.42 2.94 3.43
CA GLN A 7 15.80 2.09 2.42
C GLN A 7 15.54 0.68 2.95
N ALA A 8 16.55 0.07 3.59
CA ALA A 8 16.40 -1.25 4.16
C ALA A 8 15.37 -1.28 5.31
N LYS A 9 15.27 -0.20 6.11
CA LYS A 9 14.25 -0.05 7.14
C LYS A 9 12.85 0.04 6.52
N MET A 10 12.67 0.87 5.49
CA MET A 10 11.39 1.01 4.79
C MET A 10 10.97 -0.29 4.10
N ALA A 11 11.89 -1.00 3.47
CA ALA A 11 11.61 -2.29 2.84
C ALA A 11 11.18 -3.36 3.86
N ARG A 12 11.85 -3.42 5.01
CA ARG A 12 11.41 -4.30 6.12
C ARG A 12 10.02 -3.91 6.63
N HIS A 13 9.74 -2.63 6.77
CA HIS A 13 8.42 -2.14 7.18
C HIS A 13 7.33 -2.50 6.17
N LEU A 14 7.56 -2.21 4.89
CA LEU A 14 6.66 -2.54 3.78
C LEU A 14 6.40 -4.05 3.68
N SER A 15 7.41 -4.88 3.97
CA SER A 15 7.23 -6.33 3.95
C SER A 15 6.20 -6.82 4.99
N LYS A 16 5.96 -6.08 6.08
CA LYS A 16 4.91 -6.39 7.07
C LYS A 16 3.51 -6.10 6.54
N TYR A 17 3.37 -5.09 5.68
CA TYR A 17 2.12 -4.80 4.98
C TYR A 17 1.77 -5.87 3.94
N ILE A 18 2.77 -6.30 3.16
CA ILE A 18 2.56 -7.25 2.04
C ILE A 18 2.48 -8.70 2.54
N PHE A 19 3.28 -9.05 3.54
CA PHE A 19 3.37 -10.41 4.07
C PHE A 19 3.01 -10.51 5.57
N PRO A 20 1.86 -9.97 6.01
CA PRO A 20 1.53 -9.87 7.43
C PRO A 20 1.57 -11.22 8.15
N ARG A 21 1.10 -12.29 7.48
CA ARG A 21 1.11 -13.65 8.04
C ARG A 21 2.51 -14.18 8.36
N GLN A 22 3.52 -13.84 7.56
CA GLN A 22 4.91 -14.28 7.81
C GLN A 22 5.49 -13.61 9.06
N TYR A 23 4.94 -12.46 9.44
CA TYR A 23 5.26 -11.74 10.66
C TYR A 23 4.32 -12.09 11.83
N GLY A 24 3.35 -12.99 11.62
CA GLY A 24 2.31 -13.29 12.62
C GLY A 24 1.47 -12.06 12.97
N LEU A 25 1.15 -11.26 11.96
CA LEU A 25 0.13 -10.20 11.99
C LEU A 25 -1.19 -10.77 11.45
N SER A 26 -2.30 -10.14 11.80
CA SER A 26 -3.65 -10.50 11.36
C SER A 26 -3.79 -10.50 9.84
N SER A 27 -4.74 -11.24 9.29
CA SER A 27 -4.96 -11.26 7.85
C SER A 27 -6.44 -11.37 7.54
N PRO A 28 -6.94 -10.72 6.47
CA PRO A 28 -8.31 -10.92 6.03
C PRO A 28 -8.60 -12.38 5.64
N PHE A 29 -7.55 -13.17 5.36
CA PHE A 29 -7.63 -14.59 5.03
C PHE A 29 -7.40 -15.51 6.24
N GLN A 30 -7.48 -14.98 7.47
CA GLN A 30 -7.54 -15.78 8.69
C GLN A 30 -8.99 -15.86 9.17
N PHE A 31 -9.60 -17.02 8.98
CA PHE A 31 -10.85 -17.34 9.67
C PHE A 31 -10.49 -17.74 11.11
N THR A 32 -10.51 -16.79 12.03
CA THR A 32 -10.55 -17.13 13.46
C THR A 32 -11.98 -17.57 13.77
N SER A 33 -12.18 -18.86 14.00
CA SER A 33 -13.46 -19.41 14.43
C SER A 33 -13.78 -18.94 15.86
N GLN A 34 -14.19 -17.68 16.04
CA GLN A 34 -14.54 -17.14 17.35
C GLN A 34 -15.89 -16.41 17.30
N THR A 35 -16.87 -17.15 17.82
CA THR A 35 -18.03 -16.71 18.63
C THR A 35 -18.87 -15.53 18.17
N ARG A 36 -20.08 -15.87 17.67
CA ARG A 36 -21.36 -15.14 17.73
C ARG A 36 -21.27 -13.71 18.28
N GLY A 37 -20.92 -12.76 17.42
CA GLY A 37 -20.91 -11.32 17.69
C GLY A 37 -20.74 -10.54 16.39
N ALA A 38 -21.13 -9.26 16.37
CA ALA A 38 -21.03 -8.42 15.18
C ALA A 38 -19.56 -8.34 14.69
N PHE A 39 -19.31 -8.82 13.46
CA PHE A 39 -17.98 -8.87 12.87
C PHE A 39 -17.46 -7.46 12.56
N LYS A 40 -16.65 -6.87 13.45
CA LYS A 40 -15.85 -5.69 13.11
C LYS A 40 -14.50 -6.16 12.57
N LEU A 41 -14.39 -6.24 11.24
CA LEU A 41 -13.12 -6.51 10.58
C LEU A 41 -12.15 -5.34 10.84
N PRO A 42 -10.87 -5.60 11.15
CA PRO A 42 -9.85 -4.57 11.20
C PRO A 42 -9.71 -3.83 9.86
N ASN A 43 -9.34 -2.56 9.90
CA ASN A 43 -8.91 -1.86 8.69
C ASN A 43 -7.54 -2.40 8.26
N TYR A 44 -7.51 -3.29 7.28
CA TYR A 44 -6.25 -3.88 6.80
C TYR A 44 -5.44 -2.95 5.89
N GLN A 45 -5.97 -1.78 5.51
CA GLN A 45 -5.23 -0.78 4.74
C GLN A 45 -4.22 -0.03 5.60
N ASP A 46 -4.54 0.23 6.87
CA ASP A 46 -3.65 0.85 7.85
C ASP A 46 -3.32 -0.15 8.96
N ARG A 47 -2.04 -0.50 9.05
CA ARG A 47 -1.55 -1.53 9.98
C ARG A 47 -0.52 -0.96 10.95
N GLU A 48 -0.35 0.35 11.02
CA GLU A 48 0.70 0.96 11.83
C GLU A 48 0.54 0.63 13.32
N SER A 49 -0.69 0.67 13.84
CA SER A 49 -0.97 0.34 15.24
C SER A 49 -0.57 -1.10 15.57
N GLU A 50 -0.94 -2.06 14.72
CA GLU A 50 -0.61 -3.47 14.90
C GLU A 50 0.89 -3.75 14.74
N ILE A 51 1.53 -3.14 13.74
CA ILE A 51 2.98 -3.26 13.52
C ILE A 51 3.75 -2.66 14.70
N SER A 52 3.29 -1.55 15.25
CA SER A 52 3.87 -0.91 16.44
C SER A 52 3.73 -1.80 17.67
N LEU A 53 2.52 -2.32 17.93
CA LEU A 53 2.25 -3.26 19.03
C LEU A 53 3.07 -4.55 18.94
N LYS A 54 3.33 -5.05 17.73
CA LYS A 54 4.20 -6.21 17.49
C LYS A 54 5.64 -5.94 17.93
N GLY A 55 6.09 -4.70 17.83
CA GLY A 55 7.45 -4.27 18.15
C GLY A 55 8.52 -4.76 17.17
N PRO A 56 9.80 -4.58 17.52
CA PRO A 56 10.93 -5.02 16.71
C PRO A 56 10.91 -6.53 16.51
N CYS A 57 10.98 -6.98 15.25
CA CYS A 57 11.02 -8.40 14.91
C CYS A 57 12.01 -8.67 13.78
N LYS A 58 12.59 -9.87 13.78
CA LYS A 58 13.51 -10.32 12.73
C LYS A 58 12.72 -10.56 11.44
N THR A 59 13.33 -10.22 10.29
CA THR A 59 12.79 -10.59 8.99
C THR A 59 12.79 -12.12 8.84
N PRO A 60 11.64 -12.76 8.54
CA PRO A 60 11.55 -14.19 8.28
C PRO A 60 12.52 -14.63 7.18
N ARG A 61 13.15 -15.81 7.33
CA ARG A 61 14.16 -16.32 6.39
C ARG A 61 13.66 -16.30 4.93
N ARG A 62 12.42 -16.71 4.71
CA ARG A 62 11.78 -16.74 3.38
C ARG A 62 11.65 -15.36 2.73
N LEU A 63 11.59 -14.29 3.54
CA LEU A 63 11.43 -12.93 3.06
C LEU A 63 12.74 -12.16 2.88
N LYS A 64 13.90 -12.75 3.22
CA LYS A 64 15.18 -12.05 3.06
C LYS A 64 15.48 -11.69 1.60
N GLY A 65 15.22 -12.63 0.67
CA GLY A 65 15.51 -12.44 -0.76
C GLY A 65 14.60 -11.44 -1.47
N ILE A 66 13.43 -11.10 -0.91
CA ILE A 66 12.49 -10.15 -1.52
C ILE A 66 12.74 -8.70 -1.10
N LEU A 67 13.55 -8.45 -0.06
CA LEU A 67 13.79 -7.09 0.42
C LEU A 67 14.35 -6.16 -0.66
N SER A 68 15.27 -6.65 -1.50
CA SER A 68 15.83 -5.87 -2.61
C SER A 68 14.78 -5.49 -3.67
N LEU A 69 13.80 -6.37 -3.91
CA LEU A 69 12.68 -6.08 -4.80
C LEU A 69 11.75 -5.03 -4.19
N LEU A 70 11.53 -5.07 -2.87
CA LEU A 70 10.73 -4.07 -2.16
C LEU A 70 11.43 -2.71 -2.14
N GLU A 71 12.74 -2.66 -1.95
CA GLU A 71 13.54 -1.44 -2.09
C GLU A 71 13.38 -0.84 -3.48
N SER A 72 13.51 -1.67 -4.52
CA SER A 72 13.31 -1.27 -5.92
C SER A 72 11.87 -0.80 -6.19
N MET A 73 10.89 -1.37 -5.50
CA MET A 73 9.48 -0.98 -5.62
C MET A 73 9.23 0.39 -4.98
N ILE A 74 9.78 0.63 -3.78
CA ILE A 74 9.70 1.93 -3.10
C ILE A 74 10.34 3.02 -3.97
N TRP A 75 11.55 2.78 -4.49
CA TRP A 75 12.22 3.72 -5.37
C TRP A 75 11.39 4.06 -6.62
N ARG A 76 10.84 3.04 -7.29
CA ARG A 76 10.00 3.25 -8.47
C ARG A 76 8.70 3.97 -8.13
N HIS A 77 8.13 3.71 -6.96
CA HIS A 77 6.94 4.41 -6.48
C HIS A 77 7.21 5.90 -6.28
N GLU A 78 8.32 6.26 -5.61
CA GLU A 78 8.72 7.65 -5.40
C GLU A 78 9.01 8.41 -6.71
N LYS A 79 9.57 7.71 -7.70
CA LYS A 79 9.87 8.28 -9.02
C LYS A 79 8.69 8.21 -9.99
N CYS A 80 7.57 7.61 -9.59
CA CYS A 80 6.43 7.45 -10.48
C CYS A 80 5.72 8.80 -10.67
N GLY A 81 5.73 9.31 -11.91
CA GLY A 81 4.95 10.48 -12.30
C GLY A 81 3.46 10.16 -12.41
N TYR A 82 2.78 9.91 -11.28
CA TYR A 82 1.37 9.51 -11.26
C TYR A 82 0.45 10.51 -11.97
N LYS A 83 0.71 11.81 -11.84
CA LYS A 83 -0.07 12.85 -12.54
C LYS A 83 0.13 12.79 -14.07
N PRO A 84 1.36 12.87 -14.62
CA PRO A 84 1.59 12.64 -16.05
C PRO A 84 1.01 11.31 -16.57
N LEU A 85 1.15 10.22 -15.80
CA LEU A 85 0.61 8.91 -16.16
C LEU A 85 -0.93 8.96 -16.25
N ARG A 86 -1.59 9.55 -15.25
CA ARG A 86 -3.04 9.74 -15.26
C ARG A 86 -3.47 10.61 -16.43
N ASP A 87 -2.84 11.75 -16.63
CA ASP A 87 -3.23 12.71 -17.66
C ASP A 87 -3.02 12.14 -19.09
N LYS A 88 -2.08 11.20 -19.27
CA LYS A 88 -1.88 10.46 -20.52
C LYS A 88 -3.00 9.45 -20.83
N ILE A 89 -3.52 8.77 -19.81
CA ILE A 89 -4.49 7.66 -19.97
C ILE A 89 -5.94 8.13 -19.83
N CYS A 90 -6.19 9.04 -18.89
CA CYS A 90 -7.49 9.61 -18.58
C CYS A 90 -7.32 11.12 -18.31
N PRO A 91 -7.17 11.93 -19.37
CA PRO A 91 -7.10 13.37 -19.21
C PRO A 91 -8.38 13.88 -18.56
N SER A 92 -8.27 14.51 -17.38
CA SER A 92 -9.42 15.01 -16.61
C SER A 92 -10.19 16.14 -17.30
N LYS A 93 -9.73 16.59 -18.46
CA LYS A 93 -10.47 17.49 -19.32
C LYS A 93 -11.57 16.69 -20.02
N VAL A 94 -12.67 16.47 -19.31
CA VAL A 94 -13.96 16.46 -19.97
C VAL A 94 -14.06 17.83 -20.60
N VAL A 95 -13.80 17.93 -21.90
CA VAL A 95 -14.08 19.17 -22.63
C VAL A 95 -15.57 19.38 -22.46
N PRO A 96 -16.05 20.50 -21.89
CA PRO A 96 -17.47 20.81 -21.90
C PRO A 96 -17.84 21.20 -23.33
N HIS A 97 -17.82 20.22 -24.24
CA HIS A 97 -18.17 20.43 -25.64
C HIS A 97 -19.69 20.48 -25.84
N CYS A 98 -20.46 20.66 -24.77
CA CYS A 98 -21.91 20.77 -24.78
C CYS A 98 -22.41 21.71 -23.67
N PHE A 99 -21.88 22.94 -23.59
CA PHE A 99 -22.49 24.03 -22.79
C PHE A 99 -22.51 25.37 -23.54
N SER A 100 -22.55 25.32 -24.88
CA SER A 100 -22.65 26.51 -25.74
C SER A 100 -23.81 26.44 -26.75
N LEU A 101 -24.81 25.57 -26.53
CA LEU A 101 -26.03 25.51 -27.36
C LEU A 101 -27.34 25.71 -26.57
N ILE A 102 -27.29 26.35 -25.39
CA ILE A 102 -28.51 26.81 -24.72
C ILE A 102 -28.31 28.29 -24.33
N SER A 103 -28.24 29.18 -25.33
CA SER A 103 -28.41 30.63 -25.10
C SER A 103 -28.84 31.40 -26.37
N GLU A 104 -29.49 30.75 -27.34
CA GLU A 104 -30.17 31.42 -28.44
C GLU A 104 -31.47 30.63 -28.68
N GLY A 105 -32.61 31.19 -28.24
CA GLY A 105 -33.94 30.58 -28.32
C GLY A 105 -34.90 31.15 -27.29
#